data_AF-A0AAV3SMJ6-F1
#
_entry.id   AF-A0AAV3SMJ6-F1
#
_cell.length_a   1.000
_cell.length_b   1.000
_cell.length_c   1.000
_cell.angle_alpha   90.00
_cell.angle_beta   90.00
_cell.angle_gamma   90.00
#
_symmetry.space_group_name_H-M   'P 1'
#
loop_
_entity.id
_entity.type
_entity.pdbx_description
1 polymer ?
#
loop_
_entity_poly.entity_id
_entity_poly.type
_entity_poly.pdbx_seq_one_letter_code
_entity_poly.pdbx_strand_id
1 'polypeptide(L)'
;MTNRDEEEYALVYPDGDGEWSSADVLGELMAGAYGYGAWVQIHGVDLRLGGSSHTQNVWYVHPPDGNEPVEALNLSAFRTASALENYLKQFDPSTSPA
;
A
#
# COMPACT_ATOMS: atom_id res chain seq x y z
N MET A 1 15.20 14.89 13.47
CA MET A 1 13.82 14.54 13.83
C MET A 1 12.94 15.42 12.97
N THR A 2 12.59 14.93 11.79
CA THR A 2 11.84 15.71 10.81
C THR A 2 10.37 15.43 11.04
N ASN A 3 9.62 16.50 11.30
CA ASN A 3 8.18 16.48 11.48
C ASN A 3 7.55 15.81 10.24
N ARG A 4 6.91 14.66 10.47
CA ARG A 4 5.95 14.07 9.52
C ARG A 4 4.74 14.99 9.53
N ASP A 5 4.70 15.96 8.62
CA ASP A 5 3.54 16.83 8.46
C ASP A 5 2.31 15.96 8.11
N GLU A 6 1.29 16.10 8.94
CA GLU A 6 0.05 15.32 9.02
C GLU A 6 -0.97 15.74 7.95
N GLU A 7 -0.57 15.83 6.68
CA GLU A 7 -1.51 16.14 5.61
C GLU A 7 -2.01 14.86 4.92
N GLU A 8 -3.13 14.38 5.47
CA GLU A 8 -4.13 13.50 4.85
C GLU A 8 -3.76 12.02 4.69
N TYR A 9 -3.51 11.35 5.82
CA TYR A 9 -3.50 9.89 5.87
C TYR A 9 -4.92 9.34 5.71
N ALA A 10 -5.22 8.69 4.59
CA ALA A 10 -6.33 7.74 4.53
C ALA A 10 -5.86 6.39 5.09
N LEU A 11 -5.77 6.28 6.42
CA LEU A 11 -5.68 4.97 7.07
C LEU A 11 -7.03 4.28 6.89
N VAL A 12 -7.07 3.26 6.03
CA VAL A 12 -8.27 2.45 5.86
C VAL A 12 -8.40 1.53 7.05
N TYR A 13 -9.18 2.01 8.01
CA TYR A 13 -9.85 1.17 8.98
C TYR A 13 -11.22 0.81 8.40
N PRO A 14 -11.67 -0.45 8.51
CA PRO A 14 -13.05 -0.79 8.23
C PRO A 14 -14.02 0.16 8.95
N ASP A 15 -15.14 0.47 8.30
CA ASP A 15 -16.31 1.09 8.92
C ASP A 15 -17.03 0.14 9.93
N GLY A 16 -16.29 -0.70 10.66
CA GLY A 16 -16.83 -1.64 11.64
C GLY A 16 -15.73 -2.37 12.42
N ASP A 17 -16.09 -2.85 13.61
CA ASP A 17 -15.22 -3.48 14.63
C ASP A 17 -14.52 -4.81 14.21
N GLY A 18 -14.30 -5.05 12.92
CA GLY A 18 -13.63 -6.25 12.38
C GLY A 18 -12.21 -5.97 11.93
N GLU A 19 -11.26 -6.84 12.29
CA GLU A 19 -9.88 -6.78 11.78
C GLU A 19 -9.86 -7.18 10.30
N TRP A 20 -9.44 -6.26 9.41
CA TRP A 20 -9.26 -6.57 7.99
C TRP A 20 -7.99 -7.35 7.76
N SER A 21 -8.07 -8.42 6.96
CA SER A 21 -6.87 -9.09 6.48
C SER A 21 -6.16 -8.23 5.43
N SER A 22 -4.87 -8.48 5.20
CA SER A 22 -4.12 -7.80 4.12
C SER A 22 -4.77 -7.98 2.75
N ALA A 23 -5.43 -9.12 2.50
CA ALA A 23 -6.13 -9.38 1.26
C ALA A 23 -7.39 -8.50 1.10
N ASP A 24 -8.11 -8.22 2.19
CA ASP A 24 -9.30 -7.35 2.18
C ASP A 24 -8.91 -5.92 1.83
N VAL A 25 -7.87 -5.39 2.48
CA VAL A 25 -7.32 -4.06 2.22
C VAL A 25 -6.88 -3.91 0.76
N LEU A 26 -6.18 -4.92 0.22
CA LEU A 26 -5.73 -4.94 -1.17
C LEU A 26 -6.89 -5.08 -2.16
N GLY A 27 -7.95 -5.79 -1.79
CA GLY A 27 -9.16 -5.91 -2.61
C GLY A 27 -9.82 -4.56 -2.83
N GLU A 28 -10.00 -3.78 -1.76
CA GLU A 28 -10.54 -2.42 -1.83
C GLU A 28 -9.60 -1.47 -2.60
N LEU A 29 -8.28 -1.67 -2.45
CA LEU A 29 -7.27 -0.87 -3.16
C LEU A 29 -7.31 -1.12 -4.66
N MET A 30 -7.49 -2.37 -5.08
CA MET A 30 -7.71 -2.73 -6.48
C MET A 30 -9.08 -2.27 -7.02
N ALA A 31 -10.10 -2.12 -6.16
CA ALA A 31 -11.41 -1.60 -6.53
C ALA A 31 -11.41 -0.09 -6.76
N GLY A 32 -10.31 0.62 -6.44
CA GLY A 32 -10.18 2.05 -6.66
C GLY A 32 -10.92 2.91 -5.64
N ALA A 33 -11.21 2.36 -4.45
CA ALA A 33 -11.98 3.02 -3.39
C ALA A 33 -11.23 4.19 -2.68
N TYR A 34 -10.09 4.66 -3.20
CA TYR A 34 -9.19 5.58 -2.52
C TYR A 34 -9.17 6.97 -3.19
N GLY A 35 -9.64 7.97 -2.46
CA GLY A 35 -9.54 9.39 -2.83
C GLY A 35 -8.48 10.09 -1.99
N TYR A 36 -7.40 10.53 -2.65
CA TYR A 36 -6.30 11.38 -2.13
C TYR A 36 -5.50 10.81 -0.92
N GLY A 37 -4.20 11.12 -0.85
CA GLY A 37 -3.37 10.83 0.32
C GLY A 37 -3.13 9.36 0.70
N ALA A 38 -3.45 8.39 -0.18
CA ALA A 38 -3.48 6.99 0.24
C ALA A 38 -2.09 6.39 0.48
N TRP A 39 -1.83 6.03 1.74
CA TRP A 39 -0.70 5.23 2.21
C TRP A 39 -1.25 4.04 3.01
N VAL A 40 -0.86 2.82 2.61
CA VAL A 40 -1.26 1.57 3.26
C VAL A 40 -0.03 0.76 3.65
N GLN A 41 0.02 0.21 4.87
CA GLN A 41 1.10 -0.68 5.29
C GLN A 41 0.65 -2.15 5.25
N ILE A 42 1.44 -3.00 4.59
CA ILE A 42 1.16 -4.44 4.39
C ILE A 42 2.47 -5.21 4.46
N HIS A 43 2.54 -6.31 5.22
CA HIS A 43 3.73 -7.19 5.29
C HIS A 43 5.03 -6.41 5.52
N GLY A 44 5.01 -5.41 6.41
CA GLY A 44 6.17 -4.60 6.74
C GLY A 44 6.64 -3.66 5.62
N VAL A 45 5.87 -3.46 4.56
CA VAL A 45 6.14 -2.47 3.50
C VAL A 45 5.02 -1.44 3.39
N ASP A 46 5.38 -0.28 2.88
CA ASP A 46 4.49 0.86 2.70
C ASP A 46 4.11 0.99 1.22
N LEU A 47 2.82 1.00 0.93
CA LEU A 47 2.28 1.33 -0.39
C LEU A 47 1.80 2.78 -0.40
N ARG A 48 2.33 3.58 -1.32
CA ARG A 48 1.99 5.02 -1.44
C ARG A 48 1.51 5.33 -2.85
N LEU A 49 0.39 6.04 -2.97
CA LEU A 49 -0.16 6.40 -4.28
C LEU A 49 0.80 7.33 -5.05
N GLY A 50 1.01 7.01 -6.33
CA GLY A 50 2.02 7.64 -7.17
C GLY A 50 1.65 8.98 -7.81
N GLY A 51 0.92 9.84 -7.11
CA GLY A 51 0.64 11.22 -7.54
C GLY A 51 -0.84 11.57 -7.70
N SER A 52 -1.09 12.85 -7.95
CA SER A 52 -2.42 13.44 -8.02
C SER A 52 -3.02 13.28 -9.42
N SER A 53 -4.25 12.73 -9.46
CA SER A 53 -5.31 12.98 -10.46
C SER A 53 -5.43 12.16 -11.76
N HIS A 54 -4.44 11.40 -12.26
CA HIS A 54 -4.64 10.72 -13.57
C HIS A 54 -4.23 9.24 -13.66
N THR A 55 -3.55 8.70 -12.66
CA THR A 55 -3.17 7.28 -12.61
C THR A 55 -3.39 6.72 -11.21
N GLN A 56 -4.65 6.62 -10.78
CA GLN A 56 -5.04 6.04 -9.48
C GLN A 56 -4.56 4.57 -9.30
N ASN A 57 -4.07 3.96 -10.38
CA ASN A 57 -3.59 2.58 -10.39
C ASN A 57 -2.07 2.46 -10.22
N VAL A 58 -1.31 3.56 -10.18
CA VAL A 58 0.15 3.49 -9.96
C VAL A 58 0.47 3.77 -8.50
N TRP A 59 1.12 2.81 -7.86
CA TRP A 59 1.50 2.82 -6.45
C TRP A 59 2.97 2.52 -6.29
N TYR A 60 3.62 3.11 -5.31
CA TYR A 60 5.02 2.88 -5.02
C TYR A 60 5.17 2.05 -3.75
N VAL A 61 6.06 1.05 -3.80
CA VAL A 61 6.46 0.27 -2.63
C VAL A 61 7.62 0.99 -1.97
N HIS A 62 7.51 1.22 -0.68
CA HIS A 62 8.55 1.79 0.16
C HIS A 62 8.93 0.80 1.28
N PRO A 63 10.21 0.78 1.69
CA PRO A 63 10.60 0.15 2.95
C PRO A 63 9.87 0.83 4.12
N PRO A 64 9.68 0.15 5.26
CA PRO A 64 8.91 0.66 6.41
C PRO A 64 9.48 1.98 6.99
N ASP A 65 10.76 2.25 6.78
CA ASP A 65 11.45 3.49 7.18
C ASP A 65 12.07 4.23 5.99
N GLY A 66 11.77 3.81 4.76
CA GLY A 66 12.36 4.37 3.54
C GLY A 66 11.50 5.46 2.93
N ASN A 67 12.12 6.59 2.58
CA ASN A 67 11.46 7.64 1.81
C ASN A 67 11.54 7.41 0.30
N GLU A 68 12.52 6.63 -0.16
CA GLU A 68 12.68 6.31 -1.58
C GLU A 68 11.89 5.05 -1.94
N PRO A 69 11.17 5.04 -3.07
CA PRO A 69 10.46 3.86 -3.52
C PRO A 69 11.44 2.81 -4.04
N VAL A 70 11.21 1.55 -3.70
CA VAL A 70 11.98 0.40 -4.22
C VAL A 70 11.35 -0.21 -5.46
N GLU A 71 10.04 0.03 -5.68
CA GLU A 71 9.30 -0.52 -6.81
C GLU A 71 8.10 0.36 -7.18
N ALA A 72 7.71 0.36 -8.46
CA ALA A 72 6.51 1.00 -8.96
C ALA A 72 5.51 -0.05 -9.48
N LEU A 73 4.33 -0.10 -8.87
CA LEU A 73 3.26 -1.05 -9.15
C LEU A 73 2.17 -0.40 -9.96
N ASN A 74 1.76 -1.08 -11.04
CA ASN A 74 0.48 -0.83 -11.65
C ASN A 74 -0.53 -1.88 -11.15
N LEU A 75 -1.51 -1.48 -10.35
CA LEU A 75 -2.52 -2.38 -9.80
C LEU A 75 -3.31 -3.12 -10.88
N SER A 76 -3.48 -2.51 -12.05
CA SER A 76 -4.15 -3.15 -13.19
C SER A 76 -3.37 -4.34 -13.77
N ALA A 77 -2.10 -4.52 -13.40
CA ALA A 77 -1.32 -5.71 -13.77
C ALA A 77 -1.73 -6.96 -12.97
N PHE A 78 -2.40 -6.78 -11.82
CA PHE A 78 -2.82 -7.87 -10.95
C PHE A 78 -4.28 -8.24 -11.20
N ARG A 79 -4.58 -9.54 -11.21
CA ARG A 79 -5.95 -10.04 -11.40
C ARG A 79 -6.71 -10.24 -10.09
N THR A 80 -6.00 -10.43 -8.97
CA THR A 80 -6.59 -10.70 -7.66
C THR A 80 -5.76 -10.05 -6.55
N ALA A 81 -6.41 -9.72 -5.43
CA ALA A 81 -5.75 -9.18 -4.23
C ALA A 81 -4.67 -10.12 -3.70
N SER A 82 -4.90 -11.43 -3.67
CA SER A 82 -3.90 -12.41 -3.23
C SER A 82 -2.67 -12.46 -4.14
N ALA A 83 -2.81 -12.20 -5.44
CA ALA A 83 -1.66 -12.13 -6.35
C ALA A 83 -0.79 -10.92 -6.06
N LEU A 84 -1.41 -9.77 -5.77
CA LEU A 84 -0.72 -8.57 -5.32
C LEU A 84 -0.07 -8.80 -3.94
N GLU A 85 -0.78 -9.40 -3.00
CA GLU A 85 -0.27 -9.71 -1.67
C GLU A 85 0.97 -10.61 -1.73
N ASN A 86 0.92 -11.69 -2.52
CA ASN A 86 2.07 -12.57 -2.71
C ASN A 86 3.24 -11.87 -3.37
N TYR A 87 2.98 -10.92 -4.27
CA TYR A 87 4.03 -10.11 -4.86
C TYR A 87 4.72 -9.23 -3.80
N LEU A 88 3.94 -8.58 -2.94
CA LEU A 88 4.44 -7.69 -1.88
C LEU A 88 5.26 -8.41 -0.81
N LYS A 89 4.93 -9.68 -0.52
CA LYS A 89 5.71 -10.51 0.42
C LYS A 89 7.18 -10.65 0.03
N GLN A 90 7.55 -10.47 -1.24
CA GLN A 90 8.95 -10.50 -1.68
C GLN A 90 9.78 -9.31 -1.15
N PHE A 91 9.10 -8.24 -0.74
CA PHE A 91 9.72 -7.03 -0.21
C PHE A 91 9.61 -6.96 1.32
N ASP A 92 8.94 -7.94 1.94
CA ASP A 92 8.79 -8.00 3.39
C ASP A 92 10.19 -8.20 4.02
N PRO A 93 10.67 -7.25 4.84
CA PRO A 93 11.99 -7.33 5.45
C PRO A 93 12.15 -8.53 6.37
N SER A 94 11.06 -9.12 6.86
CA SER A 94 11.08 -10.33 7.69
C SER A 94 11.33 -11.63 6.91
N THR A 95 11.23 -11.57 5.58
CA THR A 95 11.48 -12.73 4.69
C THR A 95 12.92 -12.80 4.17
N SER A 96 13.73 -11.76 4.38
CA SER A 96 15.17 -11.82 4.11
C SER A 96 15.90 -12.62 5.20
N PRO A 97 16.67 -13.67 4.85
CA PRO A 97 17.54 -14.32 5.81
C PRO A 97 18.62 -13.31 6.25
N ALA A 98 18.78 -13.19 7.57
CA ALA A 98 19.83 -12.39 8.20
C ALA A 98 21.25 -12.80 7.77
#